data_AF-J3LN17-F1
#
_entry.id   AF-J3LN17-F1
#
_cell.length_a   1.000
_cell.length_b   1.000
_cell.length_c   1.000
_cell.angle_alpha   90.00
_cell.angle_beta   90.00
_cell.angle_gamma   90.00
#
_symmetry.space_group_name_H-M   'P 1'
#
loop_
_entity.id
_entity.type
_entity.pdbx_description
1 polymer ?
#
loop_
_entity_poly.entity_id
_entity_poly.type
_entity_poly.pdbx_seq_one_letter_code
_entity_poly.pdbx_strand_id
1 'polypeptide(L)'
;MDGATEEETAAAGRRILVAVDEGDESVHALKWCLASFAKRGGGAVPPDTIILLYVRPPPPTYSVLDASVQRLLASNHSEFRSPIDRISGDLVLALQEVGDGEADHEMKVEVKVAVGDARNVICQMVDKLGADVLVMGSHGYGLFKRSLERSRFQSQKLALLGSVSDYCVRNANCPVLIVKS
;
A
#
# COMPACT_ATOMS: atom_id res chain seq x y z
N MET A 1 -12.45 -26.57 27.09
CA MET A 1 -12.44 -26.66 25.62
C MET A 1 -12.33 -25.24 25.16
N ASP A 2 -11.19 -24.87 24.58
CA ASP A 2 -10.89 -23.68 23.76
C ASP A 2 -9.36 -23.51 23.78
N GLY A 3 -8.68 -24.39 23.04
CA GLY A 3 -7.22 -24.47 22.96
C GLY A 3 -6.75 -24.68 21.54
N ALA A 4 -7.39 -24.01 20.56
CA ALA A 4 -7.21 -24.29 19.14
C ALA A 4 -6.96 -23.04 18.27
N THR A 5 -6.36 -21.97 18.80
CA THR A 5 -6.09 -20.76 17.98
C THR A 5 -4.62 -20.33 17.93
N GLU A 6 -3.70 -20.98 18.65
CA GLU A 6 -2.27 -20.59 18.64
C GLU A 6 -1.38 -21.49 17.76
N GLU A 7 -1.85 -22.69 17.37
CA GLU A 7 -1.07 -23.60 16.51
C GLU A 7 -1.14 -23.27 15.01
N GLU A 8 -2.16 -22.55 14.55
CA GLU A 8 -2.36 -22.27 13.10
C GLU A 8 -1.47 -21.13 12.59
N THR A 9 -0.95 -20.27 13.48
CA THR A 9 -0.07 -19.15 13.10
C THR A 9 1.40 -19.54 12.92
N ALA A 10 1.84 -20.68 13.46
CA ALA A 10 3.24 -21.10 13.40
C ALA A 10 3.65 -21.74 12.05
N ALA A 11 2.68 -22.15 11.22
CA ALA A 11 2.91 -22.78 9.92
C ALA A 11 2.81 -21.81 8.72
N ALA A 12 2.37 -20.57 8.94
CA ALA A 12 2.19 -19.57 7.90
C ALA A 12 3.45 -18.71 7.75
N GLY A 13 3.88 -18.44 6.50
CA GLY A 13 4.98 -17.53 6.20
C GLY A 13 4.62 -16.07 6.53
N ARG A 14 5.59 -15.17 6.41
CA ARG A 14 5.41 -13.78 6.86
C ARG A 14 4.33 -13.07 6.05
N ARG A 15 3.56 -12.22 6.71
CA ARG A 15 2.59 -11.32 6.09
C ARG A 15 3.21 -9.97 5.85
N ILE A 16 3.46 -9.64 4.59
CA ILE A 16 4.07 -8.39 4.16
C ILE A 16 2.97 -7.49 3.59
N LEU A 17 2.64 -6.42 4.30
CA LEU A 17 1.68 -5.43 3.85
C LEU A 17 2.41 -4.38 3.02
N VAL A 18 1.98 -4.15 1.78
CA VAL A 18 2.54 -3.10 0.91
C VAL A 18 1.47 -2.03 0.69
N ALA A 19 1.74 -0.82 1.17
CA ALA A 19 0.84 0.31 0.94
C ALA A 19 1.09 0.89 -0.46
N VAL A 20 0.06 0.89 -1.30
CA VAL A 20 0.11 1.38 -2.67
C VAL A 20 -0.83 2.57 -2.87
N ASP A 21 -0.40 3.52 -3.68
CA ASP A 21 -1.16 4.69 -4.10
C ASP A 21 -1.09 4.85 -5.63
N GLU A 22 -1.50 6.00 -6.16
CA GLU A 22 -1.45 6.28 -7.61
C GLU A 22 -0.09 6.83 -8.08
N GLY A 23 0.92 6.83 -7.21
CA GLY A 23 2.27 7.32 -7.50
C GLY A 23 3.24 6.21 -7.90
N ASP A 24 4.20 6.54 -8.77
CA ASP A 24 5.22 5.59 -9.25
C ASP A 24 6.12 5.07 -8.11
N GLU A 25 6.25 5.83 -7.03
CA GLU A 25 7.09 5.51 -5.88
C GLU A 25 6.55 4.30 -5.10
N SER A 26 5.23 4.17 -5.00
CA SER A 26 4.62 3.02 -4.32
C SER A 26 4.66 1.76 -5.19
N VAL A 27 4.54 1.91 -6.52
CA VAL A 27 4.78 0.83 -7.48
C VAL A 27 6.23 0.37 -7.47
N HIS A 28 7.18 1.31 -7.39
CA HIS A 28 8.60 0.99 -7.23
C HIS A 28 8.86 0.20 -5.94
N ALA A 29 8.26 0.62 -4.83
CA ALA A 29 8.35 -0.10 -3.55
C ALA A 29 7.80 -1.52 -3.65
N LEU A 30 6.67 -1.72 -4.36
CA LEU A 30 6.12 -3.04 -4.64
C LEU A 30 7.09 -3.91 -5.43
N LYS A 31 7.61 -3.41 -6.55
CA LYS A 31 8.57 -4.14 -7.40
C LYS A 31 9.82 -4.54 -6.61
N TRP A 32 10.39 -3.60 -5.88
CA TRP A 32 11.56 -3.85 -5.04
C TRP A 32 11.27 -4.89 -3.95
N CYS A 33 10.11 -4.80 -3.30
CA CYS A 33 9.68 -5.77 -2.29
C CYS A 33 9.60 -7.19 -2.87
N LEU A 34 8.96 -7.35 -4.03
CA LEU A 34 8.82 -8.64 -4.68
C LEU A 34 10.18 -9.22 -5.13
N ALA A 35 11.08 -8.37 -5.64
CA ALA A 35 12.36 -8.80 -6.18
C ALA A 35 13.41 -9.11 -5.12
N SER A 36 13.45 -8.34 -4.02
CA SER A 36 14.59 -8.33 -3.09
C SER A 36 14.25 -8.72 -1.65
N PHE A 37 12.99 -8.65 -1.23
CA PHE A 37 12.60 -8.82 0.18
C PHE A 37 11.70 -10.02 0.44
N ALA A 38 10.72 -10.21 -0.43
CA ALA A 38 9.75 -11.27 -0.33
C ALA A 38 10.38 -12.60 -0.75
N LYS A 39 10.09 -13.64 0.03
CA LYS A 39 10.55 -15.00 -0.23
C LYS A 39 9.42 -15.77 -0.88
N ARG A 40 9.68 -16.24 -2.10
CA ARG A 40 8.96 -17.36 -2.68
C ARG A 40 9.23 -18.56 -1.77
N GLY A 41 8.20 -19.34 -1.47
CA GLY A 41 8.34 -20.55 -0.65
C GLY A 41 9.45 -21.44 -1.21
N GLY A 42 9.97 -22.35 -0.40
CA GLY A 42 11.10 -23.19 -0.80
C GLY A 42 11.26 -24.39 0.12
N GLY A 43 10.92 -25.58 -0.37
CA GLY A 43 11.02 -26.82 0.42
C GLY A 43 10.19 -26.75 1.72
N ALA A 44 10.86 -26.69 2.89
CA ALA A 44 10.24 -26.65 4.21
C ALA A 44 9.88 -25.24 4.73
N VAL A 45 10.19 -24.18 3.97
CA VAL A 45 9.92 -22.79 4.38
C VAL A 45 8.60 -22.32 3.74
N PRO A 46 7.60 -21.88 4.53
CA PRO A 46 6.34 -21.40 3.99
C PRO A 46 6.54 -20.09 3.20
N PRO A 47 5.81 -19.89 2.09
CA PRO A 47 5.92 -18.68 1.28
C PRO A 47 5.42 -17.46 2.06
N ASP A 48 6.03 -16.30 1.79
CA ASP A 48 5.50 -15.03 2.28
C ASP A 48 4.14 -14.73 1.62
N THR A 49 3.27 -14.05 2.35
CA THR A 49 1.99 -13.54 1.85
C THR A 49 2.10 -12.04 1.66
N ILE A 50 1.94 -11.58 0.42
CA ILE A 50 1.92 -10.16 0.08
C ILE A 50 0.49 -9.66 0.14
N ILE A 51 0.26 -8.62 0.93
CA ILE A 51 -1.02 -7.95 1.00
C ILE A 51 -0.85 -6.55 0.43
N LEU A 52 -1.43 -6.30 -0.74
CA LEU A 52 -1.53 -4.95 -1.30
C LEU A 52 -2.66 -4.19 -0.63
N LEU A 53 -2.36 -3.02 -0.09
CA LEU A 53 -3.36 -2.14 0.50
C LEU A 53 -3.42 -0.82 -0.26
N TYR A 54 -4.56 -0.56 -0.88
CA TYR A 54 -4.91 0.75 -1.42
C TYR A 54 -5.90 1.45 -0.49
N VAL A 55 -5.56 2.66 -0.05
CA VAL A 55 -6.48 3.50 0.72
C VAL A 55 -7.06 4.58 -0.19
N ARG A 56 -8.36 4.46 -0.46
CA ARG A 56 -9.12 5.49 -1.17
C ARG A 56 -9.43 6.65 -0.22
N PRO A 57 -9.12 7.90 -0.59
CA PRO A 57 -9.57 9.04 0.20
C PRO A 57 -11.11 9.10 0.22
N PRO A 58 -11.73 9.51 1.34
CA PRO A 58 -13.17 9.68 1.40
C PRO A 58 -13.60 10.72 0.35
N PRO A 59 -14.77 10.53 -0.29
CA PRO A 59 -15.26 11.51 -1.24
C PRO A 59 -15.40 12.88 -0.55
N PRO A 60 -15.00 13.98 -1.19
CA PRO A 60 -15.17 15.31 -0.62
C PRO A 60 -16.66 15.53 -0.31
N THR A 61 -16.96 15.88 0.94
CA THR A 61 -18.31 16.27 1.35
C THR A 61 -18.60 17.66 0.81
N TYR A 62 -19.11 17.75 -0.41
CA TYR A 62 -19.64 19.01 -0.93
C TYR A 62 -20.91 19.38 -0.16
N SER A 63 -21.00 20.63 0.30
CA SER A 63 -22.24 21.20 0.82
C SER A 63 -23.36 21.07 -0.22
N VAL A 64 -24.60 20.84 0.24
CA VAL A 64 -25.84 20.50 -0.50
C VAL A 64 -26.23 21.46 -1.64
N LEU A 65 -25.44 22.49 -1.91
CA LEU A 65 -25.70 23.52 -2.94
C LEU A 65 -25.28 23.13 -4.37
N ASP A 66 -24.65 21.97 -4.60
CA ASP A 66 -24.05 21.71 -5.93
C ASP A 66 -24.27 20.30 -6.52
N ALA A 67 -25.50 19.79 -6.39
CA ALA A 67 -25.93 18.56 -7.05
C ALA A 67 -25.83 18.64 -8.60
N SER A 68 -25.75 19.85 -9.15
CA SER A 68 -25.49 20.15 -10.56
C SER A 68 -24.05 19.85 -10.98
N VAL A 69 -23.05 20.32 -10.24
CA VAL A 69 -21.64 20.01 -10.53
C VAL A 69 -21.33 18.54 -10.26
N GLN A 70 -21.96 17.91 -9.26
CA GLN A 70 -21.84 16.46 -9.03
C GLN A 70 -22.21 15.64 -10.29
N ARG A 71 -23.29 16.02 -10.99
CA ARG A 71 -23.72 15.34 -12.24
C ARG A 71 -22.83 15.66 -13.43
N LEU A 72 -22.30 16.88 -13.54
CA LEU A 72 -21.37 17.28 -14.60
C LEU A 72 -19.99 16.62 -14.46
N LEU A 73 -19.48 16.48 -13.23
CA LEU A 73 -18.23 15.74 -12.98
C LEU A 73 -18.43 14.24 -13.20
N ALA A 74 -19.59 13.69 -12.84
CA ALA A 74 -19.90 12.27 -13.04
C ALA A 74 -20.13 11.89 -14.53
N SER A 75 -20.50 12.84 -15.40
CA SER A 75 -20.77 12.58 -16.82
C SER A 75 -19.53 12.57 -17.72
N ASN A 76 -18.35 12.92 -17.18
CA ASN A 76 -17.07 12.80 -17.89
C ASN A 76 -16.35 11.46 -17.62
N HIS A 77 -17.05 10.46 -17.08
CA HIS A 77 -16.50 9.13 -16.75
C HIS A 77 -16.42 8.16 -17.95
N SER A 78 -15.77 8.57 -19.04
CA SER A 78 -15.24 7.61 -20.01
C SER A 78 -13.71 7.62 -19.89
N GLU A 79 -13.15 6.47 -19.51
CA GLU A 79 -11.70 6.12 -19.44
C GLU A 79 -10.96 6.23 -18.10
N PHE A 80 -11.62 6.51 -16.97
CA PHE A 80 -10.95 6.36 -15.67
C PHE A 80 -10.93 4.88 -15.26
N ARG A 81 -9.84 4.16 -15.59
CA ARG A 81 -9.55 2.83 -15.00
C ARG A 81 -9.69 2.94 -13.49
N SER A 82 -10.38 1.99 -12.85
CA SER A 82 -10.46 2.05 -11.39
C SER A 82 -9.04 1.96 -10.82
N PRO A 83 -8.70 2.68 -9.73
CA PRO A 83 -7.38 2.55 -9.10
C PRO A 83 -7.01 1.10 -8.79
N ILE A 84 -8.03 0.26 -8.56
CA ILE A 84 -7.91 -1.18 -8.35
C ILE A 84 -7.40 -1.90 -9.61
N ASP A 85 -7.92 -1.55 -10.80
CA ASP A 85 -7.46 -2.13 -12.07
C ASP A 85 -6.00 -1.76 -12.37
N ARG A 86 -5.60 -0.53 -12.01
CA ARG A 86 -4.21 -0.07 -12.15
C ARG A 86 -3.29 -0.87 -11.23
N ILE A 87 -3.60 -0.91 -9.94
CA ILE A 87 -2.83 -1.66 -8.93
C ILE A 87 -2.75 -3.15 -9.27
N SER A 88 -3.85 -3.74 -9.74
CA SER A 88 -3.86 -5.14 -10.16
C SER A 88 -2.96 -5.36 -11.37
N GLY A 89 -2.98 -4.44 -12.35
CA GLY A 89 -2.08 -4.47 -13.49
C GLY A 89 -0.61 -4.32 -13.10
N ASP A 90 -0.29 -3.34 -12.25
CA ASP A 90 1.07 -3.10 -11.76
C ASP A 90 1.61 -4.29 -10.96
N LEU A 91 0.76 -4.96 -10.19
CA LEU A 91 1.09 -6.20 -9.49
C LEU A 91 1.42 -7.33 -10.47
N VAL A 92 0.57 -7.56 -11.49
CA VAL A 92 0.80 -8.62 -12.49
C VAL A 92 2.11 -8.38 -13.22
N LEU A 93 2.37 -7.14 -13.65
CA LEU A 93 3.62 -6.78 -14.31
C LEU A 93 4.82 -6.98 -13.39
N ALA A 94 4.73 -6.55 -12.13
CA ALA A 94 5.80 -6.72 -11.15
C ALA A 94 6.08 -8.21 -10.85
N LEU A 95 5.05 -9.04 -10.76
CA LEU A 95 5.22 -10.49 -10.56
C LEU A 95 5.86 -11.18 -11.77
N GLN A 96 5.52 -10.75 -13.00
CA GLN A 96 6.13 -11.24 -14.24
C GLN A 96 7.60 -10.86 -14.34
N GLU A 97 7.96 -9.61 -14.02
CA GLU A 97 9.35 -9.14 -14.03
C GLU A 97 10.24 -9.92 -13.06
N VAL A 98 9.70 -10.32 -11.92
CA VAL A 98 10.43 -11.15 -10.93
C VAL A 98 10.33 -12.64 -11.30
N GLY A 99 9.41 -13.02 -12.19
CA GLY A 99 8.97 -14.40 -12.46
C GLY A 99 9.69 -15.14 -13.59
N ASP A 100 10.87 -14.69 -14.03
CA ASP A 100 11.60 -15.27 -15.17
C ASP A 100 12.29 -16.63 -14.88
N GLY A 101 11.83 -17.35 -13.85
CA GLY A 101 12.39 -18.62 -13.41
C GLY A 101 11.30 -19.64 -13.16
N GLU A 102 11.23 -20.62 -14.05
CA GLU A 102 10.46 -21.86 -13.95
C GLU A 102 10.77 -22.58 -12.62
N ALA A 103 9.89 -22.46 -11.60
CA ALA A 103 9.80 -23.36 -10.44
C ALA A 103 8.66 -22.95 -9.47
N ASP A 104 7.48 -23.55 -9.66
CA ASP A 104 6.54 -24.18 -8.70
C ASP A 104 6.31 -23.66 -7.25
N HIS A 105 6.77 -22.47 -6.89
CA HIS A 105 6.54 -21.90 -5.55
C HIS A 105 5.76 -20.58 -5.64
N GLU A 106 4.44 -20.74 -5.54
CA GLU A 106 3.46 -19.67 -5.61
C GLU A 106 3.58 -18.74 -4.39
N MET A 107 3.86 -17.46 -4.65
CA MET A 107 3.75 -16.42 -3.63
C MET A 107 2.29 -16.04 -3.47
N LYS A 108 1.78 -16.03 -2.24
CA LYS A 108 0.38 -15.67 -1.99
C LYS A 108 0.23 -14.16 -2.08
N VAL A 109 -0.70 -13.69 -2.91
CA VAL A 109 -0.97 -12.25 -3.03
C VAL A 109 -2.45 -11.96 -2.78
N GLU A 110 -2.71 -11.00 -1.89
CA GLU A 110 -4.03 -10.49 -1.58
C GLU A 110 -4.12 -9.00 -1.91
N VAL A 111 -5.25 -8.56 -2.48
CA VAL A 111 -5.52 -7.13 -2.70
C VAL A 111 -6.63 -6.69 -1.75
N LYS A 112 -6.36 -5.65 -0.97
CA LYS A 112 -7.32 -5.01 -0.05
C LYS A 112 -7.49 -3.55 -0.42
N VAL A 113 -8.74 -3.11 -0.38
CA VAL A 113 -9.11 -1.71 -0.59
C VAL A 113 -9.83 -1.22 0.65
N ALA A 114 -9.35 -0.10 1.19
CA ALA A 114 -9.97 0.57 2.33
C ALA A 114 -10.31 2.01 1.96
N VAL A 115 -11.20 2.63 2.72
CA VAL A 115 -11.60 4.03 2.54
C VAL A 115 -11.31 4.80 3.81
N GLY A 116 -10.68 5.97 3.70
CA GLY A 116 -10.43 6.84 4.85
C GLY A 116 -9.13 7.62 4.73
N ASP A 117 -8.65 8.13 5.86
CA ASP A 117 -7.35 8.77 5.95
C ASP A 117 -6.24 7.69 5.92
N ALA A 118 -5.34 7.79 4.94
CA ALA A 118 -4.29 6.80 4.71
C ALA A 118 -3.42 6.53 5.95
N ARG A 119 -3.12 7.55 6.76
CA ARG A 119 -2.25 7.42 7.93
C ARG A 119 -2.84 6.48 8.96
N ASN A 120 -4.12 6.68 9.26
CA ASN A 120 -4.84 5.90 10.24
C ASN A 120 -5.21 4.52 9.70
N VAL A 121 -5.73 4.47 8.48
CA VAL A 121 -6.19 3.22 7.86
C VAL A 121 -5.02 2.24 7.69
N ILE A 122 -3.84 2.68 7.25
CA ILE A 122 -2.68 1.79 7.10
C ILE A 122 -2.30 1.17 8.44
N CYS A 123 -2.17 1.96 9.51
CA CYS A 123 -1.84 1.43 10.84
C CYS A 123 -2.91 0.46 11.34
N GLN A 124 -4.19 0.78 11.17
CA GLN A 124 -5.29 -0.12 11.54
C GLN A 124 -5.26 -1.43 10.75
N MET A 125 -4.91 -1.38 9.46
CA MET A 125 -4.85 -2.55 8.61
C MET A 125 -3.62 -3.41 8.90
N VAL A 126 -2.50 -2.83 9.34
CA VAL A 126 -1.36 -3.58 9.88
C VAL A 126 -1.81 -4.49 11.03
N ASP A 127 -2.51 -3.93 12.01
CA ASP A 127 -2.99 -4.70 13.17
C ASP A 127 -4.06 -5.72 12.75
N LYS A 128 -5.06 -5.27 11.97
CA LYS A 128 -6.20 -6.10 11.56
C LYS A 128 -5.78 -7.30 10.72
N LEU A 129 -4.75 -7.15 9.89
CA LEU A 129 -4.27 -8.22 9.02
C LEU A 129 -3.12 -9.02 9.66
N GLY A 130 -2.64 -8.62 10.84
CA GLY A 130 -1.48 -9.24 11.47
C GLY A 130 -0.26 -9.17 10.56
N ALA A 131 0.04 -7.98 10.03
CA ALA A 131 1.19 -7.79 9.15
C ALA A 131 2.49 -7.79 9.95
N ASP A 132 3.43 -8.66 9.57
CA ASP A 132 4.75 -8.75 10.20
C ASP A 132 5.65 -7.60 9.77
N VAL A 133 5.45 -7.07 8.56
CA VAL A 133 6.23 -5.95 8.00
C VAL A 133 5.32 -5.09 7.13
N LEU A 134 5.45 -3.77 7.28
CA LEU A 134 4.83 -2.77 6.41
C LEU A 134 5.88 -2.23 5.43
N VAL A 135 5.61 -2.31 4.13
CA VAL A 135 6.45 -1.76 3.07
C VAL A 135 5.76 -0.57 2.43
N MET A 136 6.49 0.53 2.26
CA MET A 136 5.97 1.75 1.62
C MET A 136 7.06 2.46 0.82
N GLY A 137 6.62 3.30 -0.13
CA GLY A 137 7.48 4.28 -0.78
C GLY A 137 7.94 5.39 0.19
N SER A 138 9.09 5.97 -0.10
CA SER A 138 9.63 7.09 0.68
C SER A 138 8.76 8.33 0.62
N HIS A 139 8.16 8.61 -0.54
CA HIS A 139 7.15 9.64 -0.70
C HIS A 139 5.88 9.01 -1.29
N GLY A 140 4.77 9.74 -1.18
CA GLY A 140 3.49 9.34 -1.76
C GLY A 140 2.96 10.48 -2.61
N TYR A 141 1.84 10.24 -3.29
CA TYR A 141 1.17 11.17 -4.20
C TYR A 141 1.14 12.62 -3.66
N GLY A 142 2.07 13.48 -4.10
CA GLY A 142 2.23 14.77 -3.43
C GLY A 142 3.25 15.80 -3.93
N LEU A 143 4.11 15.51 -4.91
CA LEU A 143 5.08 16.53 -5.35
C LEU A 143 4.49 17.67 -6.21
N PHE A 144 3.24 17.61 -6.68
CA PHE A 144 2.73 18.64 -7.61
C PHE A 144 1.31 19.21 -7.38
N LYS A 145 0.83 19.39 -6.14
CA LYS A 145 -0.42 20.18 -5.94
C LYS A 145 -0.49 21.12 -4.73
N ARG A 146 0.63 21.51 -4.14
CA ARG A 146 0.67 22.53 -3.06
C ARG A 146 1.77 23.57 -3.25
N SER A 147 1.85 24.16 -4.44
CA SER A 147 2.50 25.47 -4.61
C SER A 147 1.51 26.58 -4.24
N LEU A 148 1.12 26.64 -2.98
CA LEU A 148 0.73 27.87 -2.27
C LEU A 148 0.49 27.48 -0.81
N GLU A 149 1.00 28.27 0.11
CA GLU A 149 0.84 28.13 1.56
C GLU A 149 1.60 26.97 2.23
N ARG A 150 2.90 27.15 2.41
CA ARG A 150 3.46 27.09 3.77
C ARG A 150 4.81 27.79 3.83
N SER A 151 4.78 28.94 4.47
CA SER A 151 5.92 29.70 4.94
C SER A 151 7.03 28.80 5.48
N ARG A 152 8.20 28.97 4.87
CA ARG A 152 9.53 29.04 5.49
C ARG A 152 9.53 28.89 7.02
N PHE A 153 9.58 27.67 7.58
CA PHE A 153 10.26 27.40 8.87
C PHE A 153 10.35 25.93 9.35
N GLN A 154 9.75 24.91 8.70
CA GLN A 154 9.89 23.53 9.19
C GLN A 154 11.10 22.81 8.55
N SER A 155 12.27 23.23 9.01
CA SER A 155 13.63 22.80 8.71
C SER A 155 13.83 21.29 8.46
N GLN A 156 14.38 20.99 7.28
CA GLN A 156 15.35 19.93 6.90
C GLN A 156 15.10 18.44 7.21
N LYS A 157 14.14 18.04 8.07
CA LYS A 157 13.73 16.63 8.25
C LYS A 157 12.61 16.22 7.28
N LEU A 158 11.87 17.20 6.76
CA LEU A 158 10.67 17.03 5.95
C LEU A 158 10.92 16.65 4.47
N ALA A 159 12.16 16.59 4.02
CA ALA A 159 12.51 16.37 2.62
C ALA A 159 12.83 14.91 2.24
N LEU A 160 12.82 13.99 3.21
CA LEU A 160 13.23 12.59 2.99
C LEU A 160 12.08 11.59 3.06
N LEU A 161 10.96 11.95 3.69
CA LEU A 161 9.86 11.03 3.95
C LEU A 161 8.50 11.74 3.83
N GLY A 162 7.61 11.17 3.03
CA GLY A 162 6.25 11.65 2.82
C GLY A 162 5.40 11.58 4.10
N SER A 163 4.33 12.37 4.15
CA SER A 163 3.55 12.55 5.37
C SER A 163 2.83 11.28 5.86
N VAL A 164 2.50 10.36 4.95
CA VAL A 164 1.93 9.05 5.30
C VAL A 164 3.04 8.12 5.80
N SER A 165 4.19 8.14 5.12
CA SER A 165 5.33 7.31 5.48
C SER A 165 5.92 7.67 6.84
N ASP A 166 6.12 8.96 7.15
CA ASP A 166 6.57 9.43 8.47
C ASP A 166 5.58 9.08 9.58
N TYR A 167 4.27 9.12 9.29
CA TYR A 167 3.26 8.72 10.26
C TYR A 167 3.35 7.23 10.57
N CYS A 168 3.39 6.37 9.56
CA CYS A 168 3.37 4.92 9.81
C CYS A 168 4.67 4.45 10.47
N VAL A 169 5.84 5.02 10.13
CA VAL A 169 7.12 4.72 10.82
C VAL A 169 7.04 4.96 12.33
N ARG A 170 6.21 5.91 12.79
CA ARG A 170 6.07 6.24 14.21
C ARG A 170 4.94 5.50 14.92
N ASN A 171 3.93 5.04 14.19
CA ASN A 171 2.66 4.59 14.77
C ASN A 171 2.27 3.16 14.39
N ALA A 172 2.87 2.57 13.34
CA ALA A 172 2.58 1.19 12.98
C ALA A 172 3.17 0.24 14.03
N ASN A 173 2.40 -0.79 14.38
CA ASN A 173 2.79 -1.79 15.38
C ASN A 173 3.70 -2.90 14.82
N CYS A 174 4.26 -2.71 13.62
CA CYS A 174 5.19 -3.62 12.99
C CYS A 174 6.39 -2.85 12.38
N PRO A 175 7.52 -3.52 12.12
CA PRO A 175 8.63 -2.94 11.38
C PRO A 175 8.19 -2.32 10.05
N VAL A 176 8.61 -1.09 9.82
CA VAL A 176 8.31 -0.34 8.59
C VAL A 176 9.55 -0.28 7.70
N LEU A 177 9.43 -0.82 6.50
CA LEU A 177 10.45 -0.78 5.45
C LEU A 177 10.11 0.32 4.44
N ILE A 178 10.98 1.33 4.38
CA ILE A 178 10.86 2.41 3.43
C ILE A 178 11.76 2.13 2.23
N VAL A 179 11.15 1.99 1.06
CA VAL A 179 11.87 1.91 -0.21
C VAL A 179 12.08 3.32 -0.74
N LYS A 180 13.34 3.68 -0.96
CA LYS A 180 13.72 4.97 -1.53
C LYS A 180 13.41 4.96 -3.03
N SER A 181 12.73 5.99 -3.50
CA SER A 181 12.53 6.32 -4.92
C SER A 181 13.75 7.00 -5.53
#